data_AF-A0A0F9ZH01-F1
#
_entry.id   AF-A0A0F9ZH01-F1
#
_cell.length_a   1.000
_cell.length_b   1.000
_cell.length_c   1.000
_cell.angle_alpha   90.00
_cell.angle_beta   90.00
_cell.angle_gamma   90.00
#
_symmetry.space_group_name_H-M   'P 1'
#
loop_
_entity.id
_entity.type
_entity.pdbx_description
1 polymer ?
#
loop_
_entity_poly.entity_id
_entity_poly.type
_entity_poly.pdbx_seq_one_letter_code
_entity_poly.pdbx_strand_id
1 'polypeptide(L)'
;MSNGQQTETFLMEVTHVFTREEAKAALWHIFELFNNDKHDLVTEEMASCIELQHTKVLSKTDKSFLRMWAYAVGNSRVLGLLETSPDDLESYSWTEMIGKPMLELSSLKSEHTPWMNEKYCLVEKGEYHLMQSKFEQLFTMIEDQKKRTCDSQLHMQIRLAELSEEISVVKRDLESVKQQNAEIIQLLNGVPEPDVPEDPVFTRLRKDRESQPYHFRK
;
A
#
# COMPACT_ATOMS: atom_id res chain seq x y z
N MET A 1 67.27 -12.49 9.26
CA MET A 1 66.60 -12.37 10.57
C MET A 1 65.21 -11.83 10.30
N SER A 2 64.21 -12.70 10.32
CA SER A 2 62.83 -12.35 9.99
C SER A 2 62.05 -12.16 11.28
N ASN A 3 61.68 -10.91 11.58
CA ASN A 3 60.78 -10.55 12.66
C ASN A 3 59.36 -11.03 12.32
N GLY A 4 58.99 -12.21 12.80
CA GLY A 4 57.60 -12.64 12.86
C GLY A 4 57.00 -12.14 14.16
N GLN A 5 56.42 -10.93 14.16
CA GLN A 5 55.49 -10.55 15.21
C GLN A 5 54.27 -11.46 15.07
N GLN A 6 54.13 -12.41 16.00
CA GLN A 6 52.92 -13.18 16.17
C GLN A 6 51.82 -12.23 16.61
N THR A 7 50.85 -11.99 15.74
CA THR A 7 49.61 -11.29 16.08
C THR A 7 48.81 -12.20 17.01
N GLU A 8 48.98 -12.02 18.32
CA GLU A 8 48.13 -12.68 19.32
C GLU A 8 46.68 -12.23 19.12
N THR A 9 45.82 -13.16 18.72
CA THR A 9 44.38 -12.94 18.62
C THR A 9 43.78 -13.08 20.01
N PHE A 10 43.54 -11.95 20.67
CA PHE A 10 42.96 -11.92 22.02
C PHE A 10 41.43 -12.12 21.93
N LEU A 11 40.95 -13.36 21.97
CA LEU A 11 39.53 -13.67 22.08
C LEU A 11 39.12 -13.79 23.57
N MET A 12 37.98 -13.22 23.94
CA MET A 12 37.38 -13.28 25.27
C MET A 12 36.03 -13.99 25.21
N GLU A 13 35.79 -14.90 26.14
CA GLU A 13 34.52 -15.61 26.28
C GLU A 13 33.49 -14.70 26.96
N VAL A 14 32.35 -14.46 26.30
CA VAL A 14 31.25 -13.64 26.81
C VAL A 14 29.98 -14.48 26.81
N THR A 15 29.32 -14.56 27.96
CA THR A 15 28.05 -15.26 28.10
C THR A 15 26.90 -14.26 28.00
N HIS A 16 26.01 -14.50 27.05
CA HIS A 16 24.78 -13.76 26.83
C HIS A 16 23.60 -14.49 27.47
N VAL A 17 22.60 -13.74 27.89
CA VAL A 17 21.32 -14.25 28.37
C VAL A 17 20.24 -13.47 27.64
N PHE A 18 19.30 -14.17 27.03
CA PHE A 18 18.17 -13.61 26.31
C PHE A 18 16.87 -14.14 26.91
N THR A 19 15.97 -13.26 27.32
CA THR A 19 14.71 -13.64 27.98
C THR A 19 13.52 -13.65 27.01
N ARG A 20 12.42 -14.25 27.45
CA ARG A 20 11.16 -14.24 26.69
C ARG A 20 10.64 -12.82 26.47
N GLU A 21 10.78 -11.92 27.44
CA GLU A 21 10.37 -10.52 27.34
C GLU A 21 11.18 -9.79 26.26
N GLU A 22 12.49 -10.00 26.23
CA GLU A 22 13.38 -9.43 25.22
C GLU A 22 13.03 -9.96 23.83
N ALA A 23 12.72 -11.25 23.71
CA ALA A 23 12.25 -11.83 22.45
C ALA A 23 10.91 -11.20 21.99
N LYS A 24 9.97 -10.99 22.91
CA LYS A 24 8.68 -10.35 22.59
C LYS A 24 8.84 -8.89 22.22
N ALA A 25 9.76 -8.16 22.86
CA ALA A 25 10.07 -6.79 22.51
C ALA A 25 10.72 -6.70 21.12
N ALA A 26 11.70 -7.55 20.83
CA ALA A 26 12.38 -7.59 19.52
C ALA A 26 11.42 -7.94 18.37
N LEU A 27 10.45 -8.83 18.61
CA LEU A 27 9.48 -9.28 17.61
C LEU A 27 8.11 -8.59 17.75
N TRP A 28 8.03 -7.49 18.49
CA TRP A 28 6.77 -6.83 18.85
C TRP A 28 5.88 -6.56 17.64
N HIS A 29 6.44 -5.96 16.58
CA HIS A 29 5.69 -5.60 15.38
C HIS A 29 5.09 -6.81 14.65
N ILE A 30 5.76 -7.96 14.68
CA ILE A 30 5.26 -9.20 14.07
C ILE A 30 4.07 -9.73 14.87
N PHE A 31 4.21 -9.78 16.20
CA PHE A 31 3.11 -10.24 17.06
C PHE A 31 1.93 -9.28 17.09
N GLU A 32 2.17 -7.97 16.98
CA GLU A 32 1.10 -6.98 16.83
C GLU A 32 0.28 -7.22 15.57
N LEU A 33 0.93 -7.52 14.44
CA LEU A 33 0.22 -7.89 13.20
C LEU A 33 -0.54 -9.20 13.35
N PHE A 34 0.03 -10.18 14.05
CA PHE A 34 -0.63 -11.46 14.29
C PHE A 34 -1.87 -11.35 15.18
N ASN A 35 -1.80 -10.55 16.25
CA ASN A 35 -2.93 -10.35 17.15
C ASN A 35 -4.10 -9.58 16.50
N ASN A 36 -3.85 -8.90 15.38
CA ASN A 36 -4.85 -8.17 14.62
C ASN A 36 -5.33 -8.92 13.37
N ASP A 37 -5.03 -10.23 13.25
CA ASP A 37 -5.33 -11.06 12.08
C ASP A 37 -4.77 -10.51 10.75
N LYS A 38 -3.69 -9.72 10.81
CA LYS A 38 -3.02 -9.09 9.65
C LYS A 38 -1.72 -9.79 9.29
N HIS A 39 -1.72 -11.12 9.33
CA HIS A 39 -0.52 -11.94 9.07
C HIS A 39 0.09 -11.69 7.68
N ASP A 40 -0.75 -11.33 6.70
CA ASP A 40 -0.33 -11.05 5.31
C ASP A 40 0.54 -9.79 5.17
N LEU A 41 0.60 -8.94 6.20
CA LEU A 41 1.39 -7.71 6.21
C LEU A 41 2.81 -7.91 6.77
N VAL A 42 3.15 -9.11 7.26
CA VAL A 42 4.51 -9.40 7.73
C VAL A 42 5.44 -9.52 6.52
N THR A 43 6.35 -8.56 6.37
CA THR A 43 7.30 -8.53 5.25
C THR A 43 8.46 -9.50 5.45
N GLU A 44 9.19 -9.79 4.37
CA GLU A 44 10.41 -10.61 4.44
C GLU A 44 11.50 -9.96 5.32
N GLU A 45 11.60 -8.64 5.30
CA GLU A 45 12.52 -7.87 6.14
C GLU A 45 12.19 -8.04 7.62
N MET A 46 10.91 -7.93 8.01
CA MET A 46 10.46 -8.22 9.37
C MET A 46 10.78 -9.66 9.76
N ALA A 47 10.49 -10.60 8.85
CA ALA A 47 10.79 -12.00 9.07
C ALA A 47 12.28 -12.26 9.27
N SER A 48 13.17 -11.49 8.63
CA SER A 48 14.63 -11.64 8.74
C SER A 48 15.15 -11.43 10.18
N CYS A 49 14.47 -10.59 10.97
CA CYS A 49 14.78 -10.37 12.38
C CYS A 49 14.55 -11.61 13.27
N ILE A 50 13.79 -12.60 12.79
CA ILE A 50 13.56 -13.84 13.56
C ILE A 50 14.83 -14.69 13.51
N GLU A 51 15.48 -14.81 14.65
CA GLU A 51 16.65 -15.65 14.88
C GLU A 51 16.38 -16.81 15.86
N LEU A 52 17.31 -17.76 15.92
CA LEU A 52 17.21 -18.95 16.76
C LEU A 52 16.97 -18.62 18.23
N GLN A 53 17.68 -17.61 18.76
CA GLN A 53 17.56 -17.17 20.15
C GLN A 53 16.13 -16.80 20.53
N HIS A 54 15.39 -16.11 19.64
CA HIS A 54 13.97 -15.82 19.86
C HIS A 54 13.16 -17.11 19.95
N THR A 55 13.35 -18.03 18.99
CA THR A 55 12.62 -19.31 18.95
C THR A 55 12.96 -20.25 20.10
N LYS A 56 14.01 -19.99 20.89
CA LYS A 56 14.36 -20.77 22.11
C LYS A 56 13.53 -20.39 23.33
N VAL A 57 13.04 -19.15 23.38
CA VAL A 57 12.35 -18.59 24.56
C VAL A 57 10.88 -18.26 24.32
N LEU A 58 10.45 -18.19 23.05
CA LEU A 58 9.03 -17.97 22.72
C LEU A 58 8.13 -19.07 23.27
N SER A 59 6.93 -18.68 23.70
CA SER A 59 5.93 -19.64 24.20
C SER A 59 5.47 -20.59 23.11
N LYS A 60 4.95 -21.77 23.50
CA LYS A 60 4.33 -22.71 22.54
C LYS A 60 3.27 -22.06 21.65
N THR A 61 2.47 -21.16 22.20
CA THR A 61 1.42 -20.44 21.46
C THR A 61 2.02 -19.51 20.42
N ASP A 62 3.01 -18.70 20.81
CA ASP A 62 3.68 -17.75 19.90
C ASP A 62 4.36 -18.48 18.74
N LYS A 63 5.03 -19.61 19.04
CA LYS A 63 5.61 -20.49 18.02
C LYS A 63 4.58 -21.09 17.08
N SER A 64 3.38 -21.40 17.57
CA SER A 64 2.31 -21.95 16.73
C SER A 64 1.83 -20.92 15.70
N PHE A 65 1.69 -19.65 16.09
CA PHE A 65 1.37 -18.56 15.16
C PHE A 65 2.46 -18.37 14.10
N LEU A 66 3.71 -18.28 14.54
CA LEU A 66 4.85 -18.18 13.61
C LEU A 66 4.92 -19.36 12.66
N ARG A 67 4.64 -20.59 13.14
CA ARG A 67 4.61 -21.79 12.30
C ARG A 67 3.50 -21.72 11.26
N MET A 68 2.28 -21.39 11.66
CA MET A 68 1.15 -21.25 10.73
C MET A 68 1.43 -20.21 9.65
N TRP A 69 1.90 -19.03 10.06
CA TRP A 69 2.27 -17.97 9.13
C TRP A 69 3.38 -18.44 8.18
N ALA A 70 4.49 -19.00 8.70
CA ALA A 70 5.62 -19.41 7.88
C ALA A 70 5.25 -20.52 6.88
N TYR A 71 4.33 -21.42 7.24
CA TYR A 71 3.76 -22.38 6.29
C TYR A 71 2.94 -21.70 5.19
N ALA A 72 2.08 -20.75 5.54
CA ALA A 72 1.21 -20.06 4.58
C ALA A 72 2.01 -19.25 3.55
N VAL A 73 3.07 -18.56 3.97
CA VAL A 73 3.93 -17.76 3.08
C VAL A 73 5.09 -18.56 2.46
N GLY A 74 5.28 -19.83 2.84
CA GLY A 74 6.37 -20.67 2.35
C GLY A 74 7.76 -20.26 2.86
N ASN A 75 7.86 -19.66 4.05
CA ASN A 75 9.14 -19.22 4.63
C ASN A 75 9.88 -20.39 5.30
N SER A 76 10.67 -21.12 4.51
CA SER A 76 11.42 -22.29 4.96
C SER A 76 12.46 -21.98 6.04
N ARG A 77 13.02 -20.77 6.06
CA ARG A 77 14.02 -20.35 7.06
C ARG A 77 13.42 -20.32 8.47
N VAL A 78 12.28 -19.65 8.63
CA VAL A 78 11.60 -19.56 9.93
C VAL A 78 11.07 -20.93 10.37
N LEU A 79 10.56 -21.73 9.43
CA LEU A 79 10.18 -23.13 9.72
C LEU A 79 11.36 -23.94 10.25
N GLY A 80 12.53 -23.86 9.61
CA GLY A 80 13.75 -24.54 10.05
C GLY A 80 14.20 -24.11 11.45
N LEU A 81 14.12 -22.82 11.78
CA LEU A 81 14.42 -22.32 13.13
C LEU A 81 13.47 -22.92 14.19
N LEU A 82 12.18 -22.99 13.88
CA LEU A 82 11.15 -23.54 14.77
C LEU A 82 11.26 -25.06 14.94
N GLU A 83 11.76 -25.78 13.94
CA GLU A 83 12.05 -27.22 14.02
C GLU A 83 13.29 -27.49 14.87
N THR A 84 14.30 -26.64 14.76
CA THR A 84 15.56 -26.73 15.53
C THR A 84 15.37 -26.40 17.01
N SER A 85 14.28 -25.70 17.35
CA SER A 85 14.00 -25.23 18.70
C SER A 85 12.59 -25.57 19.18
N PRO A 86 12.35 -26.82 19.64
CA PRO A 86 11.10 -27.16 20.32
C PRO A 86 10.98 -26.53 21.72
N ASP A 87 12.10 -26.03 22.27
CA ASP A 87 12.25 -25.60 23.67
C ASP A 87 11.42 -24.38 24.05
N ASP A 88 10.68 -24.40 25.15
CA ASP A 88 9.94 -23.24 25.67
C ASP A 88 10.62 -22.78 26.96
N LEU A 89 11.79 -22.15 26.80
CA LEU A 89 12.61 -21.70 27.93
C LEU A 89 12.15 -20.31 28.40
N GLU A 90 12.28 -20.05 29.69
CA GLU A 90 12.08 -18.70 30.23
C GLU A 90 13.20 -17.75 29.78
N SER A 91 14.42 -18.28 29.72
CA SER A 91 15.60 -17.60 29.22
C SER A 91 16.53 -18.58 28.52
N TYR A 92 17.29 -18.08 27.56
CA TYR A 92 18.28 -18.83 26.80
C TYR A 92 19.63 -18.14 26.94
N SER A 93 20.65 -18.90 27.34
CA SER A 93 22.02 -18.41 27.44
C SER A 93 22.91 -19.11 26.44
N TRP A 94 23.84 -18.35 25.87
CA TRP A 94 24.89 -18.88 25.00
C TRP A 94 26.16 -18.08 25.20
N THR A 95 27.27 -18.69 24.80
CA THR A 95 28.59 -18.14 25.04
C THR A 95 29.32 -17.96 23.71
N GLU A 96 29.84 -16.76 23.48
CA GLU A 96 30.55 -16.39 22.26
C GLU A 96 31.97 -15.90 22.55
N MET A 97 32.89 -16.20 21.64
CA MET A 97 34.26 -15.70 21.68
C MET A 97 34.34 -14.38 20.93
N ILE A 98 34.50 -13.27 21.66
CA ILE A 98 34.55 -11.92 21.10
C ILE A 98 35.99 -11.40 21.16
N GLY A 99 36.48 -10.78 20.10
CA GLY A 99 37.80 -10.14 20.09
C GLY A 99 37.89 -9.00 21.11
N LYS A 100 38.94 -9.00 21.94
CA LYS A 100 39.28 -7.86 22.81
C LYS A 100 39.58 -6.62 21.96
N PRO A 101 39.10 -5.43 22.35
CA PRO A 101 39.60 -4.19 21.76
C PRO A 101 41.09 -4.06 22.04
N MET A 102 41.86 -3.72 21.00
CA MET A 102 43.30 -3.53 21.10
C MET A 102 43.53 -2.20 21.84
N LEU A 103 43.93 -2.27 23.12
CA LEU A 103 44.31 -1.09 23.90
C LEU A 103 45.61 -0.51 23.33
N GLU A 104 45.51 0.45 22.40
CA GLU A 104 46.65 1.28 22.06
C GLU A 104 47.02 2.12 23.30
N LEU A 105 48.21 1.83 23.83
CA LEU A 105 48.83 2.51 24.96
C LEU A 105 48.99 4.01 24.66
N SER A 106 48.02 4.82 25.05
CA SER A 106 48.19 6.27 25.18
C SER A 106 48.52 6.60 26.64
N SER A 107 49.82 6.84 26.85
CA SER A 107 50.37 7.38 28.08
C SER A 107 49.90 8.82 28.34
N LEU A 108 49.77 9.15 29.63
CA LEU A 108 49.65 10.47 30.26
C LEU A 108 48.23 11.06 30.46
N LYS A 109 47.85 11.02 31.75
CA LYS A 109 46.99 11.95 32.50
C LYS A 109 45.48 11.91 32.21
N SER A 110 44.76 11.18 33.05
CA SER A 110 43.62 11.68 33.84
C SER A 110 43.01 10.50 34.61
N GLU A 111 42.86 10.63 35.93
CA GLU A 111 42.12 9.71 36.79
C GLU A 111 40.62 9.83 36.54
N HIS A 112 40.17 9.48 35.33
CA HIS A 112 38.80 9.07 35.00
C HIS A 112 38.79 8.70 33.53
N THR A 113 38.78 7.40 33.24
CA THR A 113 38.53 6.89 31.89
C THR A 113 37.29 6.01 31.98
N PRO A 114 36.14 6.46 31.44
CA PRO A 114 34.98 5.59 31.30
C PRO A 114 35.39 4.45 30.37
N TRP A 115 35.12 3.22 30.79
CA TRP A 115 35.25 2.05 29.94
C TRP A 115 34.24 2.17 28.80
N MET A 116 34.67 2.72 27.67
CA MET A 116 33.88 2.78 26.44
C MET A 116 34.59 1.98 25.35
N ASN A 117 33.90 0.95 24.88
CA ASN A 117 34.28 0.17 23.71
C ASN A 117 34.20 1.06 22.45
N GLU A 118 35.25 1.11 21.65
CA GLU A 118 35.24 1.83 20.36
C GLU A 118 34.25 1.24 19.34
N LYS A 119 33.77 0.00 19.54
CA LYS A 119 32.63 -0.56 18.77
C LYS A 119 31.27 0.02 19.15
N TYR A 120 31.17 0.66 20.32
CA TYR A 120 29.96 1.29 20.85
C TYR A 120 30.04 2.83 20.84
N CYS A 121 31.22 3.43 20.66
CA CYS A 121 31.41 4.90 20.62
C CYS A 121 30.81 5.63 19.42
N LEU A 122 30.21 4.93 18.44
CA LEU A 122 29.48 5.60 17.35
C LEU A 122 27.96 5.46 17.43
N VAL A 123 27.41 4.61 18.30
CA VAL A 123 25.95 4.37 18.36
C VAL A 123 25.37 4.74 19.74
N GLU A 124 26.06 5.61 20.47
CA GLU A 124 25.61 6.11 21.77
C GLU A 124 24.45 7.08 21.59
N LYS A 125 23.23 6.63 21.93
CA LYS A 125 21.99 7.39 22.28
C LYS A 125 21.52 8.50 21.33
N GLY A 126 22.39 9.37 20.83
CA GLY A 126 22.12 10.36 19.79
C GLY A 126 21.74 9.70 18.47
N GLU A 127 22.40 8.62 18.04
CA GLU A 127 21.98 7.90 16.83
C GLU A 127 20.66 7.18 17.03
N TYR A 128 20.41 6.57 18.19
CA TYR A 128 19.12 5.96 18.51
C TYR A 128 18.00 7.00 18.60
N HIS A 129 18.22 8.14 19.27
CA HIS A 129 17.25 9.24 19.31
C HIS A 129 17.06 9.90 17.95
N LEU A 130 18.12 9.98 17.13
CA LEU A 130 18.04 10.49 15.76
C LEU A 130 17.29 9.50 14.87
N MET A 131 17.51 8.19 15.04
CA MET A 131 16.79 7.13 14.33
C MET A 131 15.32 7.11 14.77
N GLN A 132 15.04 7.21 16.07
CA GLN A 132 13.70 7.29 16.63
C GLN A 132 12.98 8.56 16.16
N SER A 133 13.65 9.72 16.16
CA SER A 133 13.10 10.97 15.63
C SER A 133 12.89 10.90 14.11
N LYS A 134 13.78 10.24 13.35
CA LYS A 134 13.57 9.95 11.93
C LYS A 134 12.41 9.00 11.70
N PHE A 135 12.22 7.98 12.55
CA PHE A 135 11.07 7.09 12.50
C PHE A 135 9.78 7.83 12.80
N GLU A 136 9.74 8.69 13.82
CA GLU A 136 8.57 9.54 14.13
C GLU A 136 8.28 10.54 13.01
N GLN A 137 9.31 11.12 12.39
CA GLN A 137 9.16 11.98 11.20
C GLN A 137 8.62 11.19 10.00
N LEU A 138 9.11 9.98 9.75
CA LEU A 138 8.61 9.14 8.67
C LEU A 138 7.16 8.70 8.93
N PHE A 139 6.82 8.31 10.16
CA PHE A 139 5.45 7.97 10.54
C PHE A 139 4.50 9.16 10.38
N THR A 140 4.91 10.35 10.83
CA THR A 140 4.10 11.57 10.64
C THR A 140 3.96 11.91 9.17
N MET A 141 5.02 11.80 8.35
CA MET A 141 4.92 11.99 6.89
C MET A 141 4.02 10.96 6.22
N ILE A 142 4.04 9.69 6.65
CA ILE A 142 3.16 8.63 6.14
C ILE A 142 1.69 8.91 6.51
N GLU A 143 1.40 9.29 7.76
CA GLU A 143 0.04 9.64 8.17
C GLU A 143 -0.43 10.94 7.48
N ASP A 144 0.45 11.92 7.29
CA ASP A 144 0.16 13.13 6.51
C ASP A 144 -0.13 12.80 5.04
N GLN A 145 0.65 11.90 4.44
CA GLN A 145 0.46 11.46 3.07
C GLN A 145 -0.83 10.66 2.92
N LYS A 146 -1.13 9.76 3.86
CA LYS A 146 -2.39 9.01 3.93
C LYS A 146 -3.59 9.92 4.13
N LYS A 147 -3.47 10.96 4.97
CA LYS A 147 -4.49 12.00 5.12
C LYS A 147 -4.69 12.77 3.82
N ARG A 148 -3.62 13.20 3.16
CA ARG A 148 -3.70 13.88 1.84
C ARG A 148 -4.27 12.96 0.75
N THR A 149 -3.97 11.68 0.76
CA THR A 149 -4.55 10.70 -0.16
C THR A 149 -6.04 10.49 0.13
N CYS A 150 -6.42 10.41 1.41
CA CYS A 150 -7.81 10.34 1.85
C CYS A 150 -8.59 11.61 1.47
N ASP A 151 -8.00 12.79 1.71
CA ASP A 151 -8.58 14.09 1.35
C ASP A 151 -8.69 14.25 -0.17
N SER A 152 -7.70 13.78 -0.94
CA SER A 152 -7.74 13.76 -2.41
C SER A 152 -8.81 12.81 -2.93
N GLN A 153 -8.96 11.63 -2.32
CA GLN A 153 -9.99 10.67 -2.65
C GLN A 153 -11.38 11.20 -2.30
N LEU A 154 -11.54 11.87 -1.15
CA LEU A 154 -12.76 12.55 -0.74
C LEU A 154 -13.11 13.69 -1.69
N HIS A 155 -12.13 14.52 -2.07
CA HIS A 155 -12.31 15.59 -3.04
C HIS A 155 -12.72 15.07 -4.41
N MET A 156 -12.14 13.95 -4.85
CA MET A 156 -12.53 13.29 -6.09
C MET A 156 -13.95 12.72 -6.01
N GLN A 157 -14.36 12.16 -4.87
CA GLN A 157 -15.75 11.70 -4.66
C GLN A 157 -16.75 12.85 -4.67
N ILE A 158 -16.44 13.98 -4.01
CA ILE A 158 -17.27 15.19 -4.06
C ILE A 158 -17.39 15.68 -5.50
N ARG A 159 -16.28 15.75 -6.24
CA ARG A 159 -16.30 16.20 -7.64
C ARG A 159 -17.09 15.26 -8.55
N LEU A 160 -17.01 13.95 -8.32
CA LEU A 160 -17.84 12.97 -9.04
C LEU A 160 -19.32 13.14 -8.70
N ALA A 161 -19.67 13.44 -7.46
CA ALA A 161 -21.05 13.73 -7.07
C ALA A 161 -21.58 15.01 -7.72
N GLU A 162 -20.80 16.10 -7.71
CA GLU A 162 -21.13 17.36 -8.41
C GLU A 162 -21.32 17.14 -9.92
N LEU A 163 -20.39 16.44 -10.57
CA LEU A 163 -20.49 16.12 -11.99
C LEU A 163 -21.72 15.24 -12.30
N SER A 164 -22.05 14.31 -11.41
CA SER A 164 -23.27 13.48 -11.53
C SER A 164 -24.55 14.33 -11.43
N GLU A 165 -24.55 15.34 -10.55
CA GLU A 165 -25.65 16.29 -10.42
C GLU A 165 -25.76 17.18 -11.66
N GLU A 166 -24.65 17.74 -12.15
CA GLU A 166 -24.58 18.52 -13.39
C GLU A 166 -25.12 17.71 -14.58
N ILE A 167 -24.71 16.45 -14.74
CA ILE A 167 -25.23 15.54 -15.78
C ILE A 167 -26.74 15.34 -15.63
N SER A 168 -27.24 15.22 -14.40
CA SER A 168 -28.66 15.02 -14.13
C SER A 168 -29.50 16.26 -14.44
N VAL A 169 -28.97 17.46 -14.23
CA VAL A 169 -29.59 18.72 -14.68
C VAL A 169 -29.64 18.76 -16.21
N VAL A 170 -28.51 18.54 -16.88
CA VAL A 170 -28.43 18.56 -18.35
C VAL A 170 -29.36 17.53 -19.00
N LYS A 171 -29.51 16.33 -18.39
CA LYS A 171 -30.48 15.33 -18.86
C LYS A 171 -31.92 15.83 -18.77
N ARG A 172 -32.30 16.46 -17.65
CA ARG A 172 -33.64 17.04 -17.49
C ARG A 172 -33.89 18.16 -18.49
N ASP A 173 -32.91 19.02 -18.71
CA ASP A 173 -33.02 20.10 -19.69
C ASP A 173 -33.15 19.54 -21.12
N LEU A 174 -32.39 18.49 -21.45
CA LEU A 174 -32.50 17.82 -22.74
C LEU A 174 -33.87 17.16 -22.93
N GLU A 175 -34.43 16.53 -21.91
CA GLU A 175 -35.79 15.98 -21.94
C GLU A 175 -36.84 17.07 -22.13
N SER A 176 -36.70 18.20 -21.43
CA SER A 176 -37.56 19.37 -21.61
C SER A 176 -37.50 19.92 -23.04
N VAL A 177 -36.30 20.09 -23.60
CA VAL A 177 -36.12 20.53 -25.00
C VAL A 177 -36.70 19.51 -25.98
N LYS A 178 -36.53 18.21 -25.74
CA LYS A 178 -37.14 17.16 -26.57
C LYS A 178 -38.66 17.25 -26.54
N GLN A 179 -39.25 17.49 -25.37
CA GLN A 179 -40.69 17.66 -25.20
C GLN A 179 -41.18 18.91 -25.95
N GLN A 180 -40.52 20.06 -25.75
CA GLN A 180 -40.83 21.30 -26.48
C GLN A 180 -40.73 21.12 -27.99
N ASN A 181 -39.68 20.44 -28.48
CA ASN A 181 -39.55 20.15 -29.91
C ASN A 181 -40.67 19.23 -30.42
N ALA A 182 -41.11 18.25 -29.63
CA ALA A 182 -42.23 17.40 -30.00
C ALA A 182 -43.54 18.20 -30.10
N GLU A 183 -43.79 19.13 -29.19
CA GLU A 183 -44.94 20.04 -29.22
C GLU A 183 -44.90 20.97 -30.43
N ILE A 184 -43.73 21.54 -30.76
CA ILE A 184 -43.57 22.38 -31.97
C ILE A 184 -43.83 21.58 -33.24
N ILE A 185 -43.32 20.34 -33.34
CA ILE A 185 -43.59 19.46 -34.47
C ILE A 185 -45.09 19.16 -34.59
N GLN A 186 -45.78 18.90 -33.47
CA GLN A 186 -47.23 18.72 -33.48
C GLN A 186 -47.97 19.98 -33.94
N LEU A 187 -47.55 21.16 -33.50
CA LEU A 187 -48.13 22.43 -33.96
C LEU A 187 -47.90 22.67 -35.45
N LEU A 188 -46.69 22.41 -35.96
CA LEU A 188 -46.37 22.53 -37.38
C LEU A 188 -47.16 21.53 -38.25
N ASN A 189 -47.36 20.30 -37.76
CA ASN A 189 -48.18 19.30 -38.43
C ASN A 189 -49.70 19.54 -38.27
N GLY A 190 -50.09 20.35 -37.29
CA GLY A 190 -51.48 20.72 -37.00
C GLY A 190 -51.95 22.01 -37.67
N VAL A 191 -51.08 22.69 -38.45
CA VAL A 191 -51.50 23.77 -39.33
C VAL A 191 -52.27 23.13 -40.49
N PRO A 192 -53.57 23.42 -40.67
CA PRO A 192 -54.27 23.01 -41.89
C PRO A 192 -53.55 23.70 -43.07
N GLU A 193 -53.31 22.97 -44.16
CA GLU A 193 -52.99 23.64 -45.43
C GLU A 193 -53.99 24.79 -45.62
N PRO A 194 -53.53 26.02 -45.89
CA PRO A 194 -54.47 27.04 -46.32
C PRO A 194 -55.12 26.51 -47.58
N ASP A 195 -56.45 26.36 -47.55
CA ASP A 195 -57.26 26.04 -48.72
C ASP A 195 -56.78 26.93 -49.87
N VAL A 196 -56.03 26.33 -50.79
CA VAL A 196 -55.60 27.01 -52.01
C VAL A 196 -56.88 27.27 -52.79
N PRO A 197 -57.27 28.53 -53.05
CA PRO A 197 -58.41 28.78 -53.90
C PRO A 197 -58.06 28.25 -55.28
N GLU A 198 -58.82 27.27 -55.77
CA GLU A 198 -58.68 26.74 -57.12
C GLU A 198 -58.83 27.89 -58.13
N ASP A 199 -57.72 28.32 -58.71
CA ASP A 199 -57.69 29.26 -59.82
C ASP A 199 -58.19 28.54 -61.09
N PRO A 200 -59.34 28.93 -61.68
CA PRO A 200 -60.01 28.16 -62.74
C PRO A 200 -59.31 28.23 -64.10
N VAL A 201 -58.15 28.89 -64.21
CA VAL A 201 -57.50 29.16 -65.49
C VAL A 201 -56.65 27.97 -65.98
N PHE A 202 -56.18 27.08 -65.09
CA PHE A 202 -55.25 25.99 -65.46
C PHE A 202 -55.90 24.62 -65.71
N THR A 203 -57.19 24.42 -65.43
CA THR A 203 -57.88 23.13 -65.65
C THR A 203 -58.32 22.90 -67.10
N ARG A 204 -58.25 23.90 -68.00
CA ARG A 204 -58.65 23.72 -69.41
C ARG A 204 -57.62 23.01 -70.28
N LEU A 205 -56.32 23.09 -69.97
CA LEU A 205 -55.27 22.52 -70.83
C LEU A 205 -55.08 21.00 -70.69
N ARG A 206 -55.64 20.36 -69.65
CA ARG A 206 -55.51 18.91 -69.45
C ARG A 206 -56.61 18.06 -70.10
N LYS A 207 -57.76 18.63 -70.48
CA LYS A 207 -58.88 17.86 -71.05
C LYS A 207 -58.78 17.60 -72.55
N ASP A 208 -57.94 18.33 -73.28
CA ASP A 208 -57.83 18.18 -74.74
C ASP A 208 -56.81 17.10 -75.18
N ARG A 209 -56.15 16.41 -74.24
CA ARG A 209 -55.11 15.42 -74.55
C ARG A 209 -55.54 13.95 -74.42
N GLU A 210 -56.73 13.67 -73.88
CA GLU A 210 -57.20 12.30 -73.62
C GLU A 210 -58.21 11.77 -74.66
N SER A 211 -58.55 12.54 -75.69
CA SER A 211 -59.58 12.20 -76.67
C SER A 211 -59.02 11.83 -78.05
N GLN A 212 -58.14 10.81 -78.13
CA GLN A 212 -57.98 10.05 -79.37
C GLN A 212 -57.79 8.54 -79.12
N PRO A 213 -58.70 7.68 -79.61
CA PRO A 213 -58.53 6.23 -79.56
C PRO A 213 -57.61 5.77 -80.70
N TYR A 214 -56.49 5.13 -80.35
CA TYR A 214 -55.64 4.43 -81.32
C TYR A 214 -56.30 3.12 -81.74
N HIS A 215 -56.76 3.05 -82.98
CA HIS A 215 -57.14 1.81 -83.65
C HIS A 215 -55.89 1.17 -84.29
N PHE A 216 -55.52 -0.04 -83.85
CA PHE A 216 -54.69 -0.94 -84.68
C PHE A 216 -55.61 -1.93 -85.40
N ARG A 217 -55.61 -1.87 -86.74
CA ARG A 217 -56.16 -2.93 -87.62
C ARG A 217 -55.16 -4.10 -87.67
N LYS A 218 -55.75 -5.29 -87.84
CA LYS A 218 -55.11 -6.62 -88.01
C LYS A 218 -54.04 -6.65 -89.10
#